data_AF-A0A4Y4KGT8-F1
#
_entry.id   AF-A0A4Y4KGT8-F1
#
_cell.length_a   1.000
_cell.length_b   1.000
_cell.length_c   1.000
_cell.angle_alpha   90.00
_cell.angle_beta   90.00
_cell.angle_gamma   90.00
#
_symmetry.space_group_name_H-M   'P 1'
#
loop_
_entity.id
_entity.type
_entity.pdbx_description
1 polymer ?
#
loop_
_entity_poly.entity_id
_entity_poly.type
_entity_poly.pdbx_seq_one_letter_code
_entity_poly.pdbx_strand_id
1 'polypeptide(L)'
;MRKPHVLWAVVPVVAFLSTPFLPFVNGPHLWFGIPSVLAWCLLWTVGTTASLALVEHFAHHADEDDEDDEDDVTRDAYEEVAA
;
A
#
# COMPACT_ATOMS: atom_id res chain seq x y z
N MET A 1 -12.17 -8.60 -11.07
CA MET A 1 -11.44 -7.31 -10.99
C MET A 1 -11.36 -6.86 -9.53
N ARG A 2 -10.44 -7.41 -8.75
CA ARG A 2 -10.26 -6.99 -7.34
C ARG A 2 -9.15 -5.95 -7.34
N LYS A 3 -9.51 -4.68 -7.42
CA LYS A 3 -8.56 -3.56 -7.44
C LYS A 3 -7.75 -3.57 -6.13
N PRO A 4 -6.44 -3.87 -6.16
CA PRO A 4 -5.62 -3.93 -4.95
C PRO A 4 -5.56 -2.57 -4.23
N HIS A 5 -5.82 -1.46 -4.93
CA HIS A 5 -5.92 -0.10 -4.37
C HIS A 5 -6.96 0.07 -3.26
N VAL A 6 -7.99 -0.78 -3.16
CA VAL A 6 -8.97 -0.66 -2.06
C VAL A 6 -8.38 -1.16 -0.74
N LEU A 7 -7.56 -2.21 -0.79
CA LEU A 7 -6.92 -2.80 0.40
C LEU A 7 -6.01 -1.78 1.11
N TRP A 8 -5.45 -0.91 0.30
CA TRP A 8 -4.58 0.20 0.62
C TRP A 8 -5.22 1.33 1.41
N ALA A 9 -6.46 1.67 1.06
CA ALA A 9 -7.24 2.68 1.76
C ALA A 9 -7.73 2.22 3.16
N VAL A 10 -7.62 0.92 3.46
CA VAL A 10 -8.07 0.36 4.76
C VAL A 10 -7.12 0.76 5.90
N VAL A 11 -5.85 1.05 5.62
CA VAL A 11 -4.83 1.39 6.62
C VAL A 11 -5.25 2.60 7.49
N PRO A 12 -5.55 3.80 6.95
CA PRO A 12 -5.98 4.93 7.76
C PRO A 12 -7.33 4.70 8.48
N VAL A 13 -8.23 3.90 7.90
CA VAL A 13 -9.53 3.57 8.50
C VAL A 13 -9.33 2.71 9.76
N VAL A 14 -8.45 1.71 9.69
CA VAL A 14 -8.11 0.86 10.85
C VAL A 14 -7.32 1.67 11.90
N ALA A 15 -6.47 2.62 11.49
CA ALA A 15 -5.81 3.55 12.40
C ALA A 15 -6.82 4.38 13.21
N PHE A 16 -7.87 4.83 12.54
CA PHE A 16 -8.93 5.61 13.18
C PHE A 16 -9.77 4.74 14.13
N LEU A 17 -10.24 3.57 13.66
CA LEU A 17 -11.09 2.65 14.42
C LEU A 17 -10.41 2.03 15.63
N SER A 18 -9.09 1.94 15.62
CA SER A 18 -8.30 1.36 16.71
C SER A 18 -8.10 2.31 17.88
N THR A 19 -8.20 3.63 17.66
CA THR A 19 -8.06 4.71 18.68
C THR A 19 -8.75 4.43 20.03
N PRO A 20 -10.01 3.97 20.09
CA PRO A 20 -10.68 3.66 21.37
C PRO A 20 -10.18 2.38 22.06
N PHE A 21 -9.56 1.46 21.34
CA PHE A 21 -9.06 0.19 21.88
C PHE A 21 -7.67 0.29 22.49
N LEU A 22 -7.08 1.48 22.49
CA LEU A 22 -5.71 1.64 22.91
C LEU A 22 -5.55 1.66 24.43
N PRO A 23 -4.46 1.05 24.92
CA PRO A 23 -4.23 0.90 26.34
C PRO A 23 -4.01 2.25 27.05
N PHE A 24 -3.63 3.32 26.33
CA PHE A 24 -3.57 4.68 26.88
C PHE A 24 -4.93 5.30 27.23
N VAL A 25 -6.03 4.79 26.65
CA VAL A 25 -7.39 5.25 27.00
C VAL A 25 -7.83 4.62 28.34
N ASN A 26 -7.32 3.43 28.66
CA ASN A 26 -7.71 2.64 29.83
C ASN A 26 -6.77 2.81 31.04
N GLY A 27 -5.65 3.52 30.87
CA GLY A 27 -4.70 3.83 31.96
C GLY A 27 -3.29 4.11 31.45
N PRO A 28 -2.35 4.53 32.33
CA PRO A 28 -0.96 4.76 31.96
C PRO A 28 -0.23 3.42 31.70
N HIS A 29 -0.42 2.88 30.50
CA HIS A 29 0.23 1.66 30.03
C HIS A 29 1.54 1.99 29.30
N LEU A 30 2.64 1.42 29.82
CA LEU A 30 3.94 1.39 29.17
C LEU A 30 4.16 0.04 28.49
N TRP A 31 4.51 0.07 27.20
CA TRP A 31 4.95 -1.09 26.43
C TRP A 31 6.46 -1.04 26.26
N PHE A 32 7.19 -2.04 26.76
CA PHE A 32 8.66 -2.07 26.74
C PHE A 32 9.33 -0.81 27.34
N GLY A 33 8.66 -0.14 28.30
CA GLY A 33 9.14 1.12 28.89
C GLY A 33 8.80 2.39 28.07
N ILE A 34 8.12 2.23 26.94
CA ILE A 34 7.68 3.33 26.06
C ILE A 34 6.18 3.57 26.28
N PRO A 35 5.72 4.83 26.38
CA PRO A 35 4.29 5.13 26.38
C PRO A 35 3.57 4.46 25.21
N SER A 36 2.47 3.76 25.48
CA SER A 36 1.70 3.05 24.46
C SER A 36 1.23 3.93 23.29
N VAL A 37 1.06 5.23 23.51
CA VAL A 37 0.77 6.22 22.45
C VAL A 37 1.88 6.23 21.41
N LEU A 38 3.14 6.27 21.83
CA LEU A 38 4.28 6.31 20.91
C LEU A 38 4.45 5.00 20.15
N ALA A 39 4.24 3.86 20.82
CA ALA A 39 4.27 2.55 20.17
C ALA A 39 3.21 2.47 19.05
N TRP A 40 2.02 3.03 19.29
CA TRP A 40 0.96 3.05 18.30
C TRP A 40 1.23 4.01 17.14
N CYS A 41 1.71 5.22 17.44
CA CYS A 41 2.15 6.15 16.41
C CYS A 41 3.21 5.52 15.51
N LEU A 42 4.17 4.80 16.10
CA LEU A 42 5.25 4.14 15.36
C LEU A 42 4.72 2.99 14.51
N LEU A 43 3.82 2.16 15.05
CA LEU A 43 3.15 1.09 14.31
C LEU A 43 2.40 1.64 13.08
N TRP A 44 1.63 2.72 13.22
CA TRP A 44 0.90 3.31 12.09
C TRP A 44 1.78 4.10 11.14
N THR A 45 2.85 4.73 11.61
CA THR A 45 3.82 5.40 10.74
C THR A 45 4.48 4.38 9.83
N VAL A 46 5.04 3.31 10.42
CA VAL A 46 5.64 2.21 9.66
C VAL A 46 4.60 1.54 8.77
N GLY A 47 3.41 1.31 9.32
CA GLY A 47 2.27 0.75 8.60
C GLY A 47 1.93 1.56 7.35
N THR A 48 1.89 2.90 7.44
CA THR A 48 1.60 3.84 6.35
C THR A 48 2.77 4.01 5.38
N THR A 49 4.02 3.93 5.84
CA THR A 49 5.21 4.02 4.98
C THR A 49 5.45 2.73 4.18
N ALA A 50 5.49 1.58 4.88
CA ALA A 50 5.48 0.27 4.24
C ALA A 50 4.26 0.12 3.35
N SER A 51 3.20 0.83 3.77
CA SER A 51 2.12 1.10 2.89
C SER A 51 2.65 1.72 1.56
N LEU A 52 2.88 3.03 1.48
CA LEU A 52 3.14 3.69 0.20
C LEU A 52 4.18 2.97 -0.68
N ALA A 53 5.21 2.39 -0.07
CA ALA A 53 6.20 1.55 -0.74
C ALA A 53 5.61 0.35 -1.52
N LEU A 54 4.63 -0.38 -0.97
CA LEU A 54 3.97 -1.46 -1.69
C LEU A 54 3.13 -0.92 -2.87
N VAL A 55 2.48 0.26 -2.74
CA VAL A 55 1.70 0.83 -3.87
C VAL A 55 2.62 1.15 -5.02
N GLU A 56 3.73 1.81 -4.71
CA GLU A 56 4.74 2.16 -5.69
C GLU A 56 5.28 0.89 -6.38
N HIS A 57 5.62 -0.14 -5.61
CA HIS A 57 6.09 -1.41 -6.16
C HIS A 57 5.07 -2.09 -7.07
N PHE A 58 3.80 -2.14 -6.67
CA PHE A 58 2.75 -2.75 -7.50
C PHE A 58 2.33 -1.90 -8.69
N ALA A 59 2.40 -0.57 -8.58
CA ALA A 59 2.12 0.33 -9.70
C ALA A 59 3.22 0.23 -10.76
N HIS A 60 4.49 0.11 -10.36
CA HIS A 60 5.61 -0.03 -11.29
C HIS A 60 5.53 -1.31 -12.14
N HIS A 61 5.17 -2.45 -11.53
CA HIS A 61 4.95 -3.69 -12.27
C HIS A 61 3.70 -3.68 -13.17
N ALA A 62 2.73 -2.80 -12.91
CA ALA A 62 1.55 -2.70 -13.78
C ALA A 62 1.86 -1.93 -15.08
N ASP A 63 2.77 -0.94 -15.04
CA ASP A 63 3.24 -0.25 -16.25
C ASP A 63 4.07 -1.18 -17.16
N GLU A 64 4.93 -2.04 -16.57
CA GLU A 64 5.77 -2.97 -17.35
C GLU A 64 4.93 -4.00 -18.15
N ASP A 65 3.84 -4.51 -17.57
CA ASP A 65 2.94 -5.46 -18.25
C ASP A 65 2.11 -4.80 -19.39
N ASP A 66 1.74 -3.51 -19.26
CA ASP A 66 0.99 -2.79 -20.30
C ASP A 66 1.92 -2.36 -21.47
N GLU A 67 3.19 -2.00 -21.20
CA GLU A 67 4.17 -1.63 -22.23
C GLU A 67 4.56 -2.83 -23.14
N ASP A 68 4.70 -4.04 -22.59
CA ASP A 68 5.01 -5.26 -23.37
C ASP A 68 3.87 -5.65 -24.35
N ASP A 69 2.61 -5.44 -23.98
CA ASP A 69 1.44 -5.70 -24.85
C ASP A 69 1.33 -4.64 -25.97
N GLU A 70 1.64 -3.36 -25.69
CA GLU A 70 1.64 -2.30 -26.72
C GLU A 70 2.79 -2.47 -27.73
N ASP A 71 3.98 -2.89 -27.29
CA ASP A 71 5.12 -3.15 -28.17
C ASP A 71 4.88 -4.36 -29.08
N ASP A 72 4.27 -5.45 -28.59
CA ASP A 72 3.98 -6.63 -29.44
C ASP A 72 2.88 -6.35 -30.48
N VAL A 73 1.85 -5.57 -30.12
CA VAL A 73 0.81 -5.14 -31.08
C VAL A 73 1.39 -4.20 -32.14
N THR A 74 2.26 -3.27 -31.74
CA THR A 74 2.94 -2.38 -32.68
C THR A 74 3.93 -3.15 -33.54
N ARG A 75 4.50 -4.25 -33.02
CA ARG A 75 5.33 -5.18 -33.82
C ARG A 75 4.56 -5.81 -34.95
N ASP A 76 3.47 -6.48 -34.60
CA ASP A 76 2.68 -7.25 -35.54
C ASP A 76 2.10 -6.34 -36.64
N ALA A 77 1.68 -5.13 -36.26
CA ALA A 77 1.17 -4.12 -37.17
C ALA A 77 2.22 -3.63 -38.19
N TYR A 78 3.51 -3.52 -37.83
CA TYR A 78 4.55 -3.16 -38.81
C TYR A 78 4.86 -4.32 -39.76
N GLU A 79 4.72 -5.56 -39.30
CA GLU A 79 5.09 -6.76 -40.07
C GLU A 79 4.04 -7.04 -41.15
N GLU A 80 2.77 -6.80 -40.83
CA GLU A 80 1.65 -6.89 -41.77
C GLU A 80 1.74 -5.87 -42.92
N VAL A 81 2.14 -4.62 -42.64
CA VAL A 81 2.29 -3.59 -43.70
C VAL A 81 3.55 -3.75 -44.56
N ALA A 82 4.51 -4.55 -44.11
CA ALA A 82 5.75 -4.82 -44.83
C ALA A 82 5.69 -6.08 -45.72
N ALA A 83 4.64 -6.90 -45.58
CA ALA A 83 4.37 -8.11 -46.37
C ALA A 83 3.52 -7.84 -47.61
#